data_AF-A0A2G9RJU4-F1
#
_entry.id   AF-A0A2G9RJU4-F1
#
_cell.length_a   1.000
_cell.length_b   1.000
_cell.length_c   1.000
_cell.angle_alpha   90.00
_cell.angle_beta   90.00
_cell.angle_gamma   90.00
#
_symmetry.space_group_name_H-M   'P 1'
#
loop_
_entity.id
_entity.type
_entity.pdbx_description
1 polymer ?
#
loop_
_entity_poly.entity_id
_entity_poly.type
_entity_poly.pdbx_seq_one_letter_code
_entity_poly.pdbx_strand_id
1 'polypeptide(L)'
;LELRLAEKEEQLLERDFLYEQVSKLSDRIRIKAANGKEDTLTCAKKMSELKNKIKDTTRKMMSQIAELSMQQANCIKLQQEVRDKEKFVETCYARMEQGLPPSEETKQEWKRLVREERRRQLEREEKTRIQEEEEQHFLQNGTYTTAEQRPNAYIPEDENVLPLPRPYGALAPFKPTEPGSNMRHIRKPMIKPIEI
;
A
#
# COMPACT_ATOMS: atom_id res chain seq x y z
N LEU A 1 -39.62 117.36 20.32
CA LEU A 1 -38.95 116.64 19.21
C LEU A 1 -37.70 115.95 19.70
N GLU A 2 -36.80 116.66 20.38
CA GLU A 2 -35.55 116.12 20.98
C GLU A 2 -35.78 114.97 21.97
N LEU A 3 -36.77 115.08 22.87
CA LEU A 3 -37.06 114.03 23.84
C LEU A 3 -37.47 112.69 23.19
N ARG A 4 -38.23 112.73 22.09
CA ARG A 4 -38.58 111.53 21.31
C ARG A 4 -37.39 110.95 20.53
N LEU A 5 -36.43 111.81 20.15
CA LEU A 5 -35.21 111.36 19.49
C LEU A 5 -34.31 110.63 20.49
N ALA A 6 -34.13 111.19 21.68
CA ALA A 6 -33.38 110.56 22.77
C ALA A 6 -33.96 109.19 23.18
N GLU A 7 -35.28 109.08 23.33
CA GLU A 7 -35.96 107.80 23.58
C GLU A 7 -35.70 106.76 22.47
N LYS A 8 -35.59 107.21 21.21
CA LYS A 8 -35.31 106.32 20.08
C LYS A 8 -33.85 105.88 20.03
N GLU A 9 -32.93 106.77 20.38
CA GLU A 9 -31.50 106.45 20.51
C GLU A 9 -31.26 105.45 21.65
N GLU A 10 -31.90 105.63 22.81
CA GLU A 10 -31.85 104.69 23.92
C GLU A 10 -32.37 103.30 23.50
N GLN A 11 -33.54 103.26 22.85
CA GLN A 11 -34.10 102.01 22.31
C GLN A 11 -33.17 101.32 21.30
N LEU A 12 -32.49 102.09 20.44
CA LEU A 12 -31.53 101.54 19.48
C LEU A 12 -30.32 100.93 20.19
N LEU A 13 -29.76 101.61 21.19
CA LEU A 13 -28.65 101.09 21.97
C LEU A 13 -29.01 99.79 22.71
N GLU A 14 -30.22 99.70 23.27
CA GLU A 14 -30.72 98.46 23.86
C GLU A 14 -30.83 97.34 22.82
N ARG A 15 -31.37 97.64 21.63
CA ARG A 15 -31.49 96.65 20.55
C ARG A 15 -30.11 96.18 20.07
N ASP A 16 -29.14 97.06 19.95
CA ASP A 16 -27.78 96.74 19.53
C ASP A 16 -27.08 95.86 20.57
N PHE A 17 -27.23 96.18 21.86
CA PHE A 17 -26.72 95.35 22.95
C PHE A 17 -27.35 93.95 22.98
N LEU A 18 -28.67 93.86 22.77
CA LEU A 18 -29.37 92.58 22.66
C LEU A 18 -28.93 91.81 21.42
N TYR A 19 -28.77 92.47 20.28
CA TYR A 19 -28.30 91.85 19.04
C TYR A 19 -26.89 91.27 19.21
N GLU A 20 -25.97 92.02 19.83
CA GLU A 20 -24.62 91.55 20.10
C GLU A 20 -24.62 90.30 21.00
N GLN A 21 -25.44 90.29 22.05
CA GLN A 21 -25.58 89.12 22.92
C GLN A 21 -26.16 87.90 22.20
N VAL A 22 -27.24 88.09 21.43
CA VAL A 22 -27.85 87.01 20.64
C VAL A 22 -26.88 86.48 19.59
N SER A 23 -26.11 87.36 18.96
CA SER A 23 -25.07 86.98 17.99
C SER A 23 -23.98 86.13 18.65
N LYS A 24 -23.43 86.57 19.78
CA LYS A 24 -22.43 85.80 20.57
C LYS A 24 -22.95 84.43 20.99
N LEU A 25 -24.20 84.35 21.47
CA LEU A 25 -24.82 83.09 21.86
C LEU A 25 -25.01 82.16 20.64
N SER A 26 -25.46 82.73 19.52
CA SER A 26 -25.67 81.99 18.26
C SER A 26 -24.37 81.42 17.72
N ASP A 27 -23.29 82.21 17.73
CA ASP A 27 -21.97 81.77 17.30
C ASP A 27 -21.41 80.68 18.21
N ARG A 28 -21.60 80.81 19.54
CA ARG A 28 -21.19 79.78 20.50
C ARG A 28 -21.91 78.46 20.26
N ILE A 29 -23.22 78.50 20.00
CA ILE A 29 -24.01 77.32 19.66
C ILE A 29 -23.55 76.73 18.33
N ARG A 30 -23.29 77.56 17.32
CA ARG A 30 -22.80 77.13 16.01
C ARG A 30 -21.46 76.40 16.12
N ILE A 31 -20.50 76.95 16.87
CA ILE A 31 -19.20 76.32 17.10
C ILE A 31 -19.38 75.00 17.86
N LYS A 32 -20.19 74.97 18.91
CA LYS A 32 -20.46 73.73 19.66
C LYS A 32 -21.10 72.66 18.77
N ALA A 33 -22.04 73.04 17.91
CA ALA A 33 -22.67 72.14 16.95
C ALA A 33 -21.69 71.64 15.88
N ALA A 34 -20.77 72.49 15.40
CA ALA A 34 -19.73 72.10 14.47
C ALA A 34 -18.75 71.09 15.10
N ASN A 35 -18.27 71.36 16.32
CA ASN A 35 -17.38 70.47 17.05
C ASN A 35 -18.05 69.12 17.33
N GLY A 36 -19.32 69.12 17.75
CA GLY A 36 -20.07 67.87 17.96
C GLY A 36 -20.25 67.04 16.68
N LYS A 37 -20.39 67.69 15.52
CA LYS A 37 -20.41 66.99 14.21
C LYS A 37 -19.06 66.38 13.88
N GLU A 38 -17.97 67.07 14.19
CA GLU A 38 -16.62 66.56 13.97
C GLU A 38 -16.30 65.36 14.89
N ASP A 39 -16.64 65.45 16.17
CA ASP A 39 -16.48 64.35 17.14
C ASP A 39 -17.29 63.11 16.75
N THR A 40 -18.54 63.31 16.33
CA THR A 40 -19.37 62.19 15.86
C THR A 40 -18.83 61.57 14.58
N LEU A 41 -18.33 62.36 13.63
CA LEU A 41 -17.70 61.87 12.42
C LEU A 41 -16.42 61.07 12.72
N THR A 42 -15.55 61.59 13.59
CA THR A 42 -14.31 60.90 13.97
C THR A 42 -14.60 59.58 14.70
N CYS A 43 -15.59 59.57 15.58
CA CYS A 43 -16.06 58.35 16.23
C CYS A 43 -16.60 57.33 15.22
N ALA A 44 -17.44 57.77 14.27
CA ALA A 44 -17.98 56.91 13.23
C ALA A 44 -16.88 56.29 12.33
N LYS A 45 -15.84 57.07 11.99
CA LYS A 45 -14.67 56.57 11.24
C LYS A 45 -13.93 55.49 12.03
N LYS A 46 -13.59 55.73 13.30
CA LYS A 46 -12.95 54.75 14.18
C LYS A 46 -13.77 53.47 14.33
N MET A 47 -15.09 53.60 14.49
CA MET A 47 -16.00 52.47 14.58
C MET A 47 -16.02 51.63 13.29
N SER A 48 -16.02 52.29 12.14
CA SER A 48 -15.94 51.62 10.83
C SER A 48 -14.61 50.87 10.66
N GLU A 49 -13.50 51.48 11.04
CA GLU A 49 -12.17 50.84 11.00
C GLU A 49 -12.11 49.60 11.90
N LEU A 50 -12.61 49.70 13.13
CA LEU A 50 -12.67 48.56 14.06
C LEU A 50 -13.55 47.43 13.51
N LYS A 51 -14.71 47.76 12.94
CA LYS A 51 -15.58 46.78 12.28
C LYS A 51 -14.86 46.04 11.15
N ASN A 52 -14.07 46.75 10.34
CA ASN A 52 -13.29 46.13 9.27
C ASN A 52 -12.19 45.22 9.83
N LYS A 53 -11.45 45.67 10.85
CA LYS A 53 -10.44 44.84 11.53
C LYS A 53 -11.04 43.56 12.13
N ILE A 54 -12.23 43.64 12.73
CA ILE A 54 -12.95 42.48 13.26
C ILE A 54 -13.33 41.51 12.13
N LYS A 55 -13.83 42.02 11.00
CA LYS A 55 -14.14 41.16 9.84
C LYS A 55 -12.90 40.47 9.28
N ASP A 56 -11.79 41.19 9.15
CA ASP A 56 -10.54 40.64 8.62
C ASP A 56 -9.96 39.56 9.54
N THR A 57 -9.95 39.82 10.85
CA THR A 57 -9.50 38.83 11.85
C THR A 57 -10.42 37.61 11.89
N THR A 58 -11.74 37.80 11.82
CA THR A 58 -12.71 36.69 11.73
C THR A 58 -12.46 35.85 10.48
N ARG A 59 -12.17 36.48 9.32
CA ARG A 59 -11.85 35.76 8.08
C ARG A 59 -10.57 34.94 8.21
N LYS A 60 -9.51 35.51 8.81
CA LYS A 60 -8.26 34.79 9.08
C LYS A 60 -8.50 33.61 10.04
N MET A 61 -9.28 33.82 11.09
CA MET A 61 -9.64 32.76 12.03
C MET A 61 -10.41 31.63 11.35
N MET A 62 -11.39 31.94 10.49
CA MET A 62 -12.11 30.92 9.73
C MET A 62 -11.19 30.12 8.79
N SER A 63 -10.21 30.78 8.15
CA SER A 63 -9.20 30.10 7.34
C SER A 63 -8.38 29.11 8.15
N GLN A 64 -7.92 29.53 9.34
CA GLN A 64 -7.15 28.66 10.24
C GLN A 64 -8.00 27.50 10.78
N ILE A 65 -9.26 27.75 11.12
CA ILE A 65 -10.19 26.70 11.56
C ILE A 65 -10.40 25.66 10.43
N ALA A 66 -10.55 26.10 9.18
CA ALA A 66 -10.68 25.20 8.05
C ALA A 66 -9.42 24.34 7.85
N GLU A 67 -8.24 24.95 7.93
CA GLU A 67 -6.96 24.24 7.85
C GLU A 67 -6.81 23.21 8.98
N LEU A 68 -7.08 23.60 10.23
CA LEU A 68 -7.07 22.71 11.38
C LEU A 68 -8.06 21.56 11.22
N SER A 69 -9.26 21.82 10.70
CA SER A 69 -10.26 20.77 10.45
C SER A 69 -9.77 19.75 9.42
N MET A 70 -9.08 20.19 8.36
CA MET A 70 -8.48 19.28 7.39
C MET A 70 -7.37 18.43 8.01
N GLN A 71 -6.49 19.06 8.80
CA GLN A 71 -5.41 18.36 9.50
C GLN A 71 -5.95 17.35 10.53
N GLN A 72 -7.01 17.72 11.26
CA GLN A 72 -7.68 16.83 12.20
C GLN A 72 -8.28 15.61 11.49
N ALA A 73 -8.94 15.81 10.34
CA ALA A 73 -9.46 14.70 9.54
C ALA A 73 -8.33 13.76 9.08
N ASN A 74 -7.19 14.31 8.67
CA ASN A 74 -6.02 13.50 8.29
C ASN A 74 -5.44 12.75 9.49
N CYS A 75 -5.34 13.39 10.65
CA CYS A 75 -4.86 12.75 11.88
C CYS A 75 -5.74 11.57 12.28
N ILE A 76 -7.08 11.73 12.23
CA ILE A 76 -8.03 10.65 12.52
C ILE A 76 -7.84 9.48 11.55
N LYS A 77 -7.68 9.74 10.24
CA LYS A 77 -7.42 8.69 9.24
C LYS A 77 -6.13 7.92 9.55
N LEU A 78 -5.04 8.63 9.80
CA LEU A 78 -3.75 8.01 10.12
C LEU A 78 -3.80 7.22 11.43
N GLN A 79 -4.49 7.72 12.46
CA GLN A 79 -4.71 6.98 13.71
C GLN A 79 -5.49 5.70 13.48
N GLN A 80 -6.49 5.73 12.60
CA GLN A 80 -7.24 4.53 12.23
C GLN A 80 -6.35 3.52 11.50
N GLU A 81 -5.53 3.96 10.54
CA GLU A 81 -4.58 3.08 9.84
C GLU A 81 -3.56 2.44 10.78
N VAL A 82 -3.03 3.19 11.75
CA VAL A 82 -2.11 2.67 12.76
C VAL A 82 -2.80 1.59 13.58
N ARG A 83 -4.01 1.86 14.09
CA ARG A 83 -4.78 0.88 14.87
C ARG A 83 -5.09 -0.39 14.08
N ASP A 84 -5.43 -0.25 12.80
CA ASP A 84 -5.74 -1.40 11.95
C ASP A 84 -4.48 -2.23 11.66
N LYS A 85 -3.34 -1.58 11.44
CA LYS A 85 -2.04 -2.26 11.29
C LYS A 85 -1.56 -2.92 12.58
N GLU A 86 -1.73 -2.27 13.73
CA GLU A 86 -1.41 -2.84 15.05
C GLU A 86 -2.24 -4.10 15.30
N LYS A 87 -3.55 -4.04 15.09
CA LYS A 87 -4.43 -5.22 15.18
C LYS A 87 -4.02 -6.31 14.19
N PHE A 88 -3.70 -5.95 12.96
CA PHE A 88 -3.23 -6.92 11.97
C PHE A 88 -1.95 -7.63 12.45
N VAL A 89 -0.99 -6.88 12.98
CA VAL A 89 0.26 -7.42 13.53
C VAL A 89 -0.02 -8.31 14.75
N GLU A 90 -0.89 -7.90 15.67
CA GLU A 90 -1.31 -8.71 16.81
C GLU A 90 -1.92 -10.04 16.35
N THR A 91 -2.82 -10.03 15.36
CA THR A 91 -3.38 -11.26 14.80
C THR A 91 -2.33 -12.14 14.11
N CYS A 92 -1.34 -11.54 13.45
CA CYS A 92 -0.22 -12.26 12.86
C CYS A 92 0.61 -12.98 13.94
N TYR A 93 0.92 -12.30 15.05
CA TYR A 93 1.65 -12.88 16.17
C TYR A 93 0.86 -14.02 16.81
N ALA A 94 -0.43 -13.83 17.10
CA ALA A 94 -1.28 -14.86 17.69
C ALA A 94 -1.37 -16.12 16.79
N ARG A 95 -1.44 -15.95 15.46
CA ARG A 95 -1.41 -17.08 14.52
C ARG A 95 -0.06 -17.78 14.52
N MET A 96 1.02 -17.02 14.57
CA MET A 96 2.37 -17.57 14.61
C MET A 96 2.61 -18.38 15.89
N GLU A 97 2.11 -17.93 17.04
CA GLU A 97 2.14 -18.68 18.30
C GLU A 97 1.37 -20.01 18.22
N GLN A 98 0.31 -20.05 17.41
CA GLN A 98 -0.45 -21.28 17.11
C GLN A 98 0.21 -22.16 16.04
N GLY A 99 1.38 -21.78 15.52
CA GLY A 99 2.07 -22.48 14.44
C GLY A 99 1.40 -22.33 13.06
N LEU A 100 0.47 -21.38 12.92
CA LEU A 100 -0.19 -21.05 11.66
C LEU A 100 0.60 -19.95 10.92
N PRO A 101 0.46 -19.85 9.58
CA PRO A 101 1.05 -18.76 8.83
C PRO A 101 0.53 -17.39 9.31
N PRO A 102 1.40 -16.37 9.47
CA PRO A 102 1.01 -15.05 9.96
C PRO A 102 -0.07 -14.37 9.11
N SER A 103 0.09 -14.42 7.78
CA SER A 103 -0.85 -13.86 6.79
C SER A 103 -1.16 -14.87 5.68
N GLU A 104 -2.30 -14.71 5.01
CA GLU A 104 -2.66 -15.52 3.84
C GLU A 104 -1.70 -15.28 2.67
N GLU A 105 -1.16 -14.07 2.52
CA GLU A 105 -0.12 -13.76 1.52
C GLU A 105 1.14 -14.60 1.78
N THR A 106 1.61 -14.64 3.04
CA THR A 106 2.76 -15.47 3.44
C THR A 106 2.51 -16.95 3.16
N LYS A 107 1.29 -17.42 3.38
CA LYS A 107 0.89 -18.81 3.07
C LYS A 107 0.88 -19.08 1.57
N GLN A 108 0.44 -18.14 0.75
CA GLN A 108 0.47 -18.26 -0.71
C GLN A 108 1.90 -18.28 -1.24
N GLU A 109 2.76 -17.39 -0.75
CA GLU A 109 4.19 -17.36 -1.08
C GLU A 109 4.89 -18.66 -0.67
N TRP A 110 4.61 -19.17 0.53
CA TRP A 110 5.12 -20.47 0.96
C TRP A 110 4.70 -21.60 0.00
N LYS A 111 3.41 -21.66 -0.35
CA LYS A 111 2.90 -22.65 -1.32
C LYS A 111 3.54 -22.51 -2.69
N ARG A 112 3.92 -21.29 -3.10
CA ARG A 112 4.63 -21.04 -4.35
C ARG A 112 6.05 -21.59 -4.27
N LEU A 113 6.80 -21.27 -3.22
CA LEU A 113 8.16 -21.75 -3.01
C LEU A 113 8.23 -23.28 -2.95
N VAL A 114 7.30 -23.92 -2.24
CA VAL A 114 7.22 -25.39 -2.16
C VAL A 114 6.98 -26.01 -3.54
N ARG A 115 6.13 -25.41 -4.37
CA ARG A 115 5.90 -25.87 -5.76
C ARG A 115 7.13 -25.70 -6.64
N GLU A 116 7.79 -24.55 -6.53
CA GLU A 116 9.02 -24.29 -7.28
C GLU A 116 10.15 -25.25 -6.86
N GLU A 117 10.29 -25.52 -5.57
CA GLU A 117 11.31 -26.44 -5.08
C GLU A 117 11.06 -27.87 -5.54
N ARG A 118 9.80 -28.33 -5.49
CA ARG A 118 9.42 -29.64 -6.05
C ARG A 118 9.76 -29.73 -7.54
N ARG A 119 9.47 -28.67 -8.31
CA ARG A 119 9.82 -28.62 -9.72
C ARG A 119 11.33 -28.72 -9.93
N ARG A 120 12.12 -27.95 -9.19
CA ARG A 120 13.60 -28.00 -9.27
C ARG A 120 14.16 -29.35 -8.86
N GLN A 121 13.54 -30.04 -7.90
CA GLN A 121 13.92 -31.40 -7.51
C GLN A 121 13.67 -32.39 -8.65
N LEU A 122 12.48 -32.37 -9.24
CA LEU A 122 12.15 -33.22 -10.40
C LEU A 122 13.07 -32.95 -11.59
N GLU A 123 13.35 -31.68 -11.90
CA GLU A 123 14.29 -31.32 -12.98
C GLU A 123 15.72 -31.81 -12.69
N ARG A 124 16.14 -31.79 -11.42
CA ARG A 124 17.44 -32.34 -11.00
C ARG A 124 17.47 -33.86 -11.15
N GLU A 125 16.43 -34.55 -10.66
CA GLU A 125 16.31 -36.01 -10.75
C GLU A 125 16.23 -36.49 -12.21
N GLU A 126 15.48 -35.78 -13.06
CA GLU A 126 15.42 -36.08 -14.49
C GLU A 126 16.77 -35.85 -15.14
N LYS A 127 17.46 -34.75 -14.82
CA LYS A 127 18.80 -34.48 -15.34
C LYS A 127 19.83 -35.52 -14.87
N THR A 128 19.80 -35.95 -13.61
CA THR A 128 20.67 -37.02 -13.11
C THR A 128 20.36 -38.34 -13.78
N ARG A 129 19.07 -38.67 -13.99
CA ARG A 129 18.68 -39.89 -14.70
C ARG A 129 19.13 -39.88 -16.16
N ILE A 130 18.96 -38.76 -16.86
CA ILE A 130 19.46 -38.59 -18.24
C ILE A 130 20.98 -38.71 -18.26
N GLN A 131 21.67 -38.12 -17.29
CA GLN A 131 23.14 -38.23 -17.20
C GLN A 131 23.59 -39.67 -16.93
N GLU A 132 22.95 -40.39 -16.02
CA GLU A 132 23.22 -41.82 -15.76
C GLU A 132 22.92 -42.69 -16.99
N GLU A 133 21.82 -42.43 -17.69
CA GLU A 133 21.49 -43.09 -18.97
C GLU A 133 22.56 -42.77 -20.04
N GLU A 134 22.96 -41.51 -20.18
CA GLU A 134 24.04 -41.10 -21.09
C GLU A 134 25.37 -41.79 -20.73
N GLU A 135 25.77 -41.80 -19.45
CA GLU A 135 26.97 -42.48 -18.96
C GLU A 135 26.92 -43.99 -19.25
N GLN A 136 25.77 -44.66 -19.11
CA GLN A 136 25.59 -46.05 -19.51
C GLN A 136 25.73 -46.27 -21.03
N HIS A 137 25.34 -45.28 -21.83
CA HIS A 137 25.47 -45.28 -23.29
C HIS A 137 26.86 -44.86 -23.79
N PHE A 138 27.75 -44.37 -22.92
CA PHE A 138 29.15 -44.09 -23.25
C PHE A 138 30.02 -45.35 -23.07
N LEU A 139 30.72 -45.76 -24.13
CA LEU A 139 31.72 -46.83 -24.07
C LEU A 139 33.03 -46.31 -23.45
N GLN A 140 33.86 -47.20 -22.89
CA GLN A 140 35.17 -46.86 -22.28
C GLN A 140 36.13 -46.07 -23.20
N ASN A 141 35.94 -46.13 -24.52
CA ASN A 141 36.70 -45.37 -25.52
C ASN A 141 36.15 -43.95 -25.78
N GLY A 142 35.10 -43.52 -25.07
CA GLY A 142 34.43 -42.22 -25.21
C GLY A 142 33.40 -42.12 -26.34
N THR A 143 33.06 -43.21 -27.04
CA THR A 143 32.03 -43.18 -28.10
C THR A 143 30.63 -43.44 -27.54
N TYR A 144 29.65 -42.61 -27.92
CA TYR A 144 28.24 -42.75 -27.54
C TYR A 144 27.53 -43.78 -28.43
N THR A 145 26.79 -44.72 -27.83
CA THR A 145 26.06 -45.78 -28.54
C THR A 145 24.64 -45.94 -28.04
N THR A 146 23.68 -46.12 -28.94
CA THR A 146 22.28 -46.39 -28.61
C THR A 146 21.95 -47.88 -28.50
N ALA A 147 22.95 -48.77 -28.68
CA ALA A 147 22.76 -50.21 -28.58
C ALA A 147 22.73 -50.67 -27.11
N GLU A 148 21.66 -51.36 -26.70
CA GLU A 148 21.56 -51.98 -25.36
C GLU A 148 22.65 -53.05 -25.16
N GLN A 149 23.24 -53.10 -23.95
CA GLN A 149 24.22 -54.13 -23.60
C GLN A 149 23.56 -55.52 -23.63
N ARG A 150 24.20 -56.48 -24.29
CA ARG A 150 23.63 -57.83 -24.44
C ARG A 150 23.58 -58.53 -23.07
N PRO A 151 22.41 -59.04 -22.62
CA PRO A 151 22.28 -59.77 -21.36
C PRO A 151 23.13 -61.04 -21.28
N ASN A 152 23.63 -61.54 -22.42
CA ASN A 152 24.18 -62.89 -22.56
C ASN A 152 25.72 -62.95 -22.47
N ALA A 153 26.41 -61.82 -22.30
CA ALA A 153 27.84 -61.81 -22.00
C ALA A 153 28.19 -60.65 -21.07
N TYR A 154 28.89 -60.94 -19.99
CA TYR A 154 29.45 -59.93 -19.09
C TYR A 154 30.94 -59.72 -19.41
N ILE A 155 31.40 -58.48 -19.33
CA ILE A 155 32.82 -58.14 -19.37
C ILE A 155 33.25 -57.94 -17.91
N PRO A 156 34.21 -58.71 -17.40
CA PRO A 156 34.77 -58.50 -16.06
C PRO A 156 35.32 -57.08 -15.86
N GLU A 157 34.95 -56.44 -14.75
CA GLU A 157 35.48 -55.13 -14.32
C GLU A 157 36.85 -55.25 -13.60
N ASP A 158 37.32 -56.48 -13.37
CA ASP A 158 38.57 -56.78 -12.65
C ASP A 158 39.80 -56.46 -13.51
N GLU A 159 40.69 -55.56 -13.06
CA GLU A 159 41.84 -55.07 -13.85
C GLU A 159 42.85 -56.17 -14.25
N ASN A 160 42.80 -57.33 -13.59
CA ASN A 160 43.73 -58.45 -13.80
C ASN A 160 43.30 -59.45 -14.88
N VAL A 161 42.17 -59.22 -15.57
CA VAL A 161 41.63 -60.15 -16.57
C VAL A 161 41.42 -59.42 -17.90
N LEU A 162 41.82 -60.05 -19.02
CA LEU A 162 41.57 -59.52 -20.36
C LEU A 162 40.08 -59.17 -20.51
N PRO A 163 39.73 -57.98 -21.06
CA PRO A 163 38.36 -57.49 -21.18
C PRO A 163 37.61 -58.20 -22.32
N LEU A 164 37.55 -59.52 -22.25
CA LEU A 164 36.88 -60.38 -23.21
C LEU A 164 35.52 -60.79 -22.65
N PRO A 165 34.43 -60.64 -23.43
CA PRO A 165 33.11 -61.02 -23.00
C PRO A 165 33.05 -62.52 -22.68
N ARG A 166 32.65 -62.86 -21.46
CA ARG A 166 32.51 -64.26 -21.01
C ARG A 166 31.03 -64.69 -21.09
N PRO A 167 30.75 -65.90 -21.61
CA PRO A 167 29.41 -66.45 -21.54
C PRO A 167 29.05 -66.80 -20.09
N TYR A 168 27.79 -66.57 -19.69
CA TYR A 168 27.27 -66.89 -18.35
C TYR A 168 27.15 -68.40 -18.04
N GLY A 169 27.71 -69.28 -18.89
CA GLY A 169 27.60 -70.73 -18.74
C GLY A 169 26.15 -71.24 -18.88
N ALA A 170 25.85 -72.37 -18.24
CA ALA A 170 24.54 -73.04 -18.33
C ALA A 170 23.38 -72.27 -17.66
N LEU A 171 23.68 -71.25 -16.85
CA LEU A 171 22.70 -70.45 -16.11
C LEU A 171 22.65 -69.01 -16.63
N ALA A 172 22.65 -68.84 -17.96
CA ALA A 172 22.63 -67.52 -18.56
C ALA A 172 21.35 -66.74 -18.20
N PRO A 173 21.46 -65.47 -17.74
CA PRO A 173 20.31 -64.61 -17.58
C PRO A 173 19.64 -64.41 -18.94
N PHE A 174 18.40 -64.86 -19.05
CA PHE A 174 17.57 -64.67 -20.23
C PHE A 174 16.78 -63.37 -20.07
N LYS A 175 16.84 -62.46 -21.06
CA LYS A 175 15.90 -61.32 -21.12
C LYS A 175 14.53 -61.87 -21.49
N PRO A 176 13.54 -61.85 -20.59
CA PRO A 176 12.21 -62.33 -20.90
C PRO A 176 11.67 -61.63 -22.15
N THR A 177 11.14 -62.39 -23.09
CA THR A 177 10.46 -61.80 -24.25
C THR A 177 9.28 -60.98 -23.73
N GLU A 178 9.20 -59.71 -24.13
CA GLU A 178 8.07 -58.87 -23.77
C GLU A 178 6.77 -59.57 -24.22
N PRO A 179 5.75 -59.64 -23.36
CA PRO A 179 4.51 -60.32 -23.70
C PRO A 179 3.86 -59.60 -24.87
N GLY A 180 3.99 -60.20 -26.06
CA GLY A 180 3.40 -59.65 -27.27
C GLY A 180 1.88 -59.57 -27.16
N SER A 181 1.27 -58.65 -27.91
CA SER A 181 -0.20 -58.44 -27.94
C SER A 181 -0.99 -59.76 -28.14
N ASN A 182 -0.39 -60.74 -28.84
CA ASN A 182 -0.96 -62.07 -29.08
C ASN A 182 -1.06 -62.99 -27.86
N MET A 183 -0.36 -62.73 -26.75
CA MET A 183 -0.44 -63.57 -25.54
C MET A 183 -1.82 -63.53 -24.87
N ARG A 184 -2.66 -62.52 -25.18
CA ARG A 184 -4.05 -62.43 -24.69
C ARG A 184 -4.94 -63.57 -25.17
N HIS A 185 -4.56 -64.27 -26.24
CA HIS A 185 -5.32 -65.37 -26.84
C HIS A 185 -4.86 -66.75 -26.36
N ILE A 186 -3.77 -66.85 -25.61
CA ILE A 186 -3.24 -68.12 -25.12
C ILE A 186 -3.94 -68.48 -23.82
N ARG A 187 -4.83 -69.48 -23.85
CA ARG A 187 -5.51 -70.00 -22.66
C ARG A 187 -4.63 -71.04 -21.97
N LYS A 188 -4.43 -70.92 -20.66
CA LYS A 188 -3.69 -71.92 -19.88
C LYS A 188 -4.45 -73.27 -19.92
N PRO A 189 -3.77 -74.40 -20.20
CA PRO A 189 -4.41 -75.70 -20.19
C PRO A 189 -4.91 -76.02 -18.77
N MET A 190 -6.11 -76.58 -18.66
CA MET A 190 -6.61 -77.12 -17.41
C MET A 190 -5.86 -78.42 -17.09
N ILE A 191 -5.11 -78.42 -15.99
CA ILE A 191 -4.42 -79.61 -15.48
C ILE A 191 -5.49 -80.52 -14.88
N LYS A 192 -5.68 -81.72 -15.44
CA LYS A 192 -6.58 -82.72 -14.89
C LYS A 192 -5.94 -83.30 -13.62
N PRO A 193 -6.71 -83.51 -12.52
CA PRO A 193 -6.18 -84.15 -11.33
C PRO A 193 -5.76 -85.59 -11.68
N ILE A 194 -4.57 -85.96 -11.20
CA ILE A 194 -4.06 -87.33 -11.32
C ILE A 194 -4.81 -88.15 -10.27
N GLU A 195 -5.61 -89.12 -10.72
CA GLU A 195 -6.22 -90.11 -9.83
C GLU A 195 -5.11 -91.05 -9.34
N ILE A 196 -4.91 -91.13 -8.02
CA ILE A 196 -4.04 -92.10 -7.34
C ILE A 196 -4.92 -93.20 -6.77
#